data_AF-A0A5J5AJ14-F1
#
_entry.id   AF-A0A5J5AJ14-F1
#
_cell.length_a   1.000
_cell.length_b   1.000
_cell.length_c   1.000
_cell.angle_alpha   90.00
_cell.angle_beta   90.00
_cell.angle_gamma   90.00
#
_symmetry.space_group_name_H-M   'P 1'
#
loop_
_entity.id
_entity.type
_entity.pdbx_description
1 polymer ?
#
loop_
_entity_poly.entity_id
_entity_poly.type
_entity_poly.pdbx_seq_one_letter_code
_entity_poly.pdbx_strand_id
1 'polypeptide(L)'
;MIQNDLVHGWGLDFALRKCVEPAHEKIGVVDAHWIVHQTVPSLGNQGQADSGKAPWEGVRKRCRKEWSMFQDRMATAERAYFVAMGIDPHNSTAG
;
A
#
# COMPACT_ATOMS: atom_id res chain seq x y z
N MET A 1 4.30 -7.46 5.40
CA MET A 1 2.97 -6.90 5.14
C MET A 1 1.98 -7.95 5.63
N ILE A 2 1.59 -7.91 6.90
CA ILE A 2 0.51 -8.75 7.42
C ILE A 2 -0.78 -8.04 7.07
N GLN A 3 -1.38 -8.45 5.96
CA GLN A 3 -2.58 -7.86 5.43
C GLN A 3 -3.45 -9.00 4.93
N ASN A 4 -4.69 -9.03 5.39
CA ASN A 4 -5.76 -9.67 4.65
C ASN A 4 -5.80 -8.95 3.29
N ASP A 5 -5.44 -9.65 2.22
CA ASP A 5 -4.94 -9.10 0.95
C ASP A 5 -5.85 -8.05 0.29
N LEU A 6 -7.14 -7.99 0.65
CA LEU A 6 -8.12 -7.12 0.01
C LEU A 6 -8.22 -5.70 0.60
N VAL A 7 -7.91 -5.50 1.89
CA VAL A 7 -8.09 -4.16 2.53
C VAL A 7 -7.01 -3.16 2.11
N HIS A 8 -5.83 -3.65 1.74
CA HIS A 8 -4.69 -2.80 1.41
C HIS A 8 -4.33 -2.79 -0.08
N GLY A 9 -4.91 -3.69 -0.89
CA GLY A 9 -4.84 -3.59 -2.35
C GLY A 9 -5.26 -2.20 -2.83
N TRP A 10 -6.33 -1.64 -2.25
CA TRP A 10 -6.81 -0.29 -2.57
C TRP A 10 -5.76 0.83 -2.36
N GLY A 11 -4.92 0.71 -1.33
CA GLY A 11 -3.84 1.67 -1.08
C GLY A 11 -2.64 1.47 -2.02
N LEU A 12 -2.41 0.22 -2.45
CA LEU A 12 -1.35 -0.16 -3.39
C LEU A 12 -1.61 0.40 -4.80
N ASP A 13 -2.87 0.42 -5.22
CA ASP A 13 -3.30 0.92 -6.55
C ASP A 13 -2.86 2.37 -6.78
N PHE A 14 -2.90 3.22 -5.75
CA PHE A 14 -2.42 4.60 -5.83
C PHE A 14 -0.91 4.71 -6.05
N ALA A 15 -0.13 3.72 -5.62
CA ALA A 15 1.32 3.70 -5.79
C ALA A 15 1.74 3.12 -7.15
N LEU A 16 1.03 2.10 -7.65
CA LEU A 16 1.39 1.39 -8.88
C LEU A 16 1.03 2.14 -10.17
N ARG A 17 0.00 3.01 -10.14
CA ARG A 17 -0.41 3.79 -11.32
C ARG A 17 0.69 4.71 -11.88
N LYS A 18 1.70 5.07 -11.08
CA LYS A 18 2.74 6.06 -11.43
C LYS A 18 3.60 5.67 -12.63
N CYS A 19 3.77 4.37 -12.90
CA CYS A 19 4.69 3.90 -13.93
C CYS A 19 4.08 3.90 -15.35
N VAL A 20 2.81 4.29 -15.49
CA VAL A 20 2.04 4.03 -16.70
C VAL A 20 1.08 5.20 -16.99
N GLU A 21 1.27 5.90 -18.11
CA GLU A 21 0.36 6.96 -18.58
C GLU A 21 -0.18 6.65 -19.99
N PRO A 22 -1.50 6.71 -20.25
CA PRO A 22 -2.58 6.83 -19.26
C PRO A 22 -2.83 5.51 -18.51
N ALA A 23 -2.82 5.56 -17.18
CA ALA A 23 -2.88 4.37 -16.33
C ALA A 23 -4.12 3.51 -16.58
N HIS A 24 -5.28 4.13 -16.81
CA HIS A 24 -6.57 3.48 -16.97
C HIS A 24 -6.73 2.72 -18.31
N GLU A 25 -5.87 3.00 -19.31
CA GLU A 25 -5.89 2.27 -20.59
C GLU A 25 -4.91 1.09 -20.59
N LYS A 26 -3.86 1.18 -19.77
CA LYS A 26 -2.72 0.25 -19.77
C LYS A 26 -2.72 -0.70 -18.58
N ILE A 27 -3.43 -0.35 -17.50
CA ILE A 27 -3.72 -1.24 -16.38
C ILE A 27 -5.13 -1.80 -16.60
N GLY A 28 -5.21 -2.97 -17.23
CA GLY A 28 -6.47 -3.67 -17.50
C GLY A 28 -6.86 -4.61 -16.36
N VAL A 29 -8.16 -4.66 -16.05
CA VAL A 29 -8.73 -5.70 -15.19
C VAL A 29 -8.94 -6.95 -16.05
N VAL A 30 -8.14 -7.99 -15.82
CA VAL A 30 -8.18 -9.24 -16.60
C VAL A 30 -9.40 -10.11 -16.22
N ASP A 31 -9.85 -10.01 -14.98
CA ASP A 31 -11.07 -10.64 -14.48
C ASP A 31 -11.71 -9.76 -13.40
N ALA A 32 -12.95 -9.35 -13.63
CA ALA A 32 -13.71 -8.46 -12.75
C ALA A 32 -14.83 -9.24 -12.05
N HIS A 33 -14.46 -10.24 -11.25
CA HIS A 33 -15.39 -10.79 -10.28
C HIS A 33 -15.48 -9.85 -9.09
N TRP A 34 -16.67 -9.32 -8.83
CA TRP A 34 -16.89 -8.53 -7.64
C TRP A 34 -16.80 -9.44 -6.41
N ILE A 35 -16.07 -8.99 -5.40
CA ILE A 35 -16.04 -9.62 -4.09
C ILE A 35 -16.80 -8.70 -3.15
N VAL A 36 -17.87 -9.19 -2.53
CA VAL A 36 -18.54 -8.45 -1.46
C VAL A 36 -17.63 -8.45 -0.23
N HIS A 37 -17.12 -7.26 0.09
CA HIS A 37 -16.40 -7.05 1.33
C HIS A 37 -17.41 -7.03 2.49
N GLN A 38 -17.50 -8.11 3.26
CA GLN A 38 -18.48 -8.23 4.35
C GLN A 38 -18.22 -7.26 5.53
N THR A 39 -17.14 -6.48 5.49
CA THR A 39 -16.78 -5.49 6.53
C THR A 39 -16.53 -6.09 7.92
N VAL A 40 -16.58 -7.43 8.04
CA VAL A 40 -16.28 -8.16 9.27
C VAL A 40 -14.76 -8.10 9.51
N PRO A 41 -14.29 -7.55 10.64
CA PRO A 41 -12.86 -7.47 10.94
C PRO A 41 -12.30 -8.87 11.24
N SER A 42 -11.70 -9.51 10.24
CA SER A 42 -11.10 -10.86 10.39
C SER A 42 -9.89 -10.91 11.33
N LEU A 43 -9.31 -9.75 11.66
CA LEU A 43 -8.14 -9.60 12.53
C LEU A 43 -8.46 -9.03 13.92
N GLY A 44 -9.73 -8.86 14.30
CA GLY A 44 -10.13 -8.25 15.57
C GLY A 44 -9.55 -8.94 16.81
N ASN A 45 -9.37 -10.26 16.74
CA ASN A 45 -8.76 -11.09 17.79
C ASN A 45 -7.36 -11.61 17.40
N GLN A 46 -6.82 -11.20 16.26
CA GLN A 46 -5.46 -11.57 15.90
C GLN A 46 -4.48 -10.63 16.57
N GLY A 47 -3.38 -11.19 17.10
CA GLY A 47 -2.39 -10.45 17.89
C GLY A 47 -2.33 -10.96 19.34
N GLN A 48 -1.30 -10.52 20.05
CA GLN A 48 -1.19 -10.77 21.49
C GLN A 48 -1.82 -9.59 22.23
N ALA A 49 -2.70 -9.90 23.19
CA ALA A 49 -3.11 -8.92 24.18
C ALA A 49 -1.90 -8.64 25.09
N ASP A 50 -1.54 -7.38 25.25
CA ASP A 50 -0.42 -6.96 26.09
C ASP A 50 -0.82 -5.71 26.85
N SER A 51 -0.46 -5.65 28.13
CA SER A 51 -0.58 -4.44 28.97
C SER A 51 -2.00 -3.85 28.97
N GLY A 52 -3.04 -4.69 28.97
CA GLY A 52 -4.44 -4.29 28.98
C GLY A 52 -5.01 -3.84 27.63
N LYS A 53 -4.24 -3.93 26.53
CA LYS A 53 -4.67 -3.55 25.18
C LYS A 53 -5.28 -4.72 24.43
N ALA A 54 -6.27 -4.42 23.61
CA ALA A 54 -6.92 -5.44 22.78
C ALA A 54 -5.96 -5.92 21.66
N PRO A 55 -5.99 -7.22 21.26
CA PRO A 55 -5.11 -7.79 20.25
C PRO A 55 -5.00 -6.99 18.93
N TRP A 56 -6.13 -6.45 18.45
CA TRP A 56 -6.19 -5.67 17.22
C TRP A 56 -5.35 -4.39 17.26
N GLU A 57 -5.05 -3.83 18.44
CA GLU A 57 -4.20 -2.64 18.56
C GLU A 57 -2.77 -2.93 18.11
N GLY A 58 -2.23 -4.10 18.49
CA GLY A 58 -0.93 -4.58 18.06
C GLY A 58 -0.88 -4.79 16.54
N VAL A 59 -1.95 -5.36 15.98
CA VAL A 59 -2.09 -5.52 14.52
C VAL A 59 -2.11 -4.17 13.83
N ARG A 60 -2.91 -3.20 14.29
CA ARG A 60 -2.94 -1.84 13.69
C ARG A 60 -1.59 -1.14 13.78
N LYS A 61 -0.86 -1.29 14.89
CA LYS A 61 0.49 -0.73 15.03
C LYS A 61 1.45 -1.34 14.00
N ARG A 62 1.43 -2.67 13.83
CA ARG A 62 2.23 -3.36 12.82
C ARG A 62 1.85 -2.93 11.40
N CYS A 63 0.55 -2.86 11.07
CA CYS A 63 0.10 -2.42 9.75
C CYS A 63 0.61 -1.01 9.42
N ARG A 64 0.52 -0.06 10.36
CA ARG A 64 1.08 1.29 10.17
C ARG A 64 2.58 1.28 9.94
N LYS A 65 3.33 0.48 10.71
CA LYS A 65 4.78 0.35 10.53
C LYS A 65 5.12 -0.22 9.14
N GLU A 66 4.43 -1.27 8.72
CA GLU A 66 4.63 -1.88 7.41
C GLU A 66 4.26 -0.95 6.26
N TRP A 67 3.22 -0.14 6.43
CA TRP A 67 2.84 0.89 5.46
C TRP A 67 3.90 1.97 5.33
N SER A 68 4.46 2.46 6.44
CA SER A 68 5.59 3.41 6.41
C SER A 68 6.79 2.84 5.67
N MET A 69 7.18 1.60 5.98
CA MET A 69 8.30 0.94 5.29
C MET A 69 8.02 0.77 3.79
N PHE A 70 6.78 0.49 3.39
CA PHE A 70 6.39 0.42 1.98
C PHE A 70 6.55 1.77 1.29
N GLN A 71 6.04 2.86 1.89
CA GLN A 71 6.17 4.21 1.34
C GLN A 71 7.65 4.61 1.18
N ASP A 72 8.49 4.34 2.19
CA ASP A 72 9.92 4.64 2.14
C ASP A 72 10.63 3.88 1.00
N ARG A 73 10.27 2.60 0.80
CA ARG A 73 10.78 1.78 -0.30
C ARG A 73 10.36 2.32 -1.66
N MET A 74 9.08 2.71 -1.81
CA MET A 74 8.58 3.30 -3.05
C MET A 74 9.28 4.62 -3.38
N ALA A 75 9.41 5.53 -2.39
CA ALA A 75 10.11 6.80 -2.58
C ALA A 75 11.60 6.62 -2.91
N THR A 76 12.25 5.60 -2.34
CA THR A 76 13.64 5.28 -2.66
C THR A 76 13.79 4.73 -4.07
N ALA A 77 12.89 3.84 -4.50
CA ALA A 77 12.86 3.33 -5.87
C ALA A 77 12.61 4.45 -6.90
N GLU A 78 11.66 5.35 -6.61
CA GLU A 78 11.33 6.50 -7.46
C GLU A 78 12.54 7.44 -7.63
N ARG A 79 13.22 7.78 -6.53
CA ARG A 79 14.46 8.57 -6.60
C ARG A 79 15.55 7.88 -7.42
N ALA A 80 15.76 6.58 -7.21
CA ALA A 80 16.77 5.82 -7.95
C ALA A 80 16.47 5.79 -9.45
N TYR A 81 15.20 5.65 -9.83
CA TYR A 81 14.76 5.70 -11.23
C TYR A 81 15.06 7.06 -11.88
N PHE A 82 14.68 8.16 -11.24
CA PHE A 82 14.93 9.50 -11.80
C PHE A 82 16.42 9.82 -11.93
N VAL A 83 17.24 9.45 -10.93
CA VAL A 83 18.70 9.60 -11.00
C VAL A 83 19.29 8.80 -12.16
N ALA A 84 18.84 7.56 -12.37
CA ALA A 84 19.30 6.73 -13.49
C ALA A 84 18.91 7.31 -14.86
N MET A 85 17.79 8.04 -14.92
CA MET A 85 17.31 8.75 -16.12
C MET A 85 17.94 10.15 -16.30
N GLY A 86 18.80 10.60 -15.38
CA GLY A 86 19.40 11.94 -15.42
C GLY A 86 18.42 13.08 -15.10
N ILE A 87 17.30 12.78 -14.45
CA ILE A 87 16.26 13.75 -14.06
C ILE A 87 16.46 14.12 -12.59
N ASP A 88 16.44 15.43 -12.28
CA ASP A 88 16.47 15.89 -10.88
C ASP A 88 15.13 15.56 -10.19
N PRO A 89 15.11 14.68 -9.17
CA PRO A 89 13.88 14.32 -8.46
C PRO A 89 13.23 15.50 -7.73
N HIS A 90 13.98 16.58 -7.45
CA HIS A 90 13.48 17.71 -6.68
C HIS A 90 12.48 18.59 -7.45
N ASN A 91 12.52 18.53 -8.79
CA ASN A 91 11.58 19.24 -9.67
C ASN A 91 10.28 18.46 -9.96
N SER A 92 10.18 17.19 -9.50
CA SER A 92 9.06 16.30 -9.83
C SER A 92 7.91 16.34 -8.82
N THR A 93 8.01 17.11 -7.73
CA THR A 93 6.95 17.23 -6.70
C THR A 93 5.87 18.28 -7.01
N ALA A 94 5.90 18.90 -8.19
CA ALA A 94 4.85 19.81 -8.66
C ALA A 94 4.00 19.10 -9.74
N GLY A 95 3.07 18.25 -9.31
CA GLY A 95 2.14 17.53 -10.18
C GLY A 95 1.06 16.82 -9.39
#